data_AF-A0A2N3ANH7-F1
#
_entry.id   AF-A0A2N3ANH7-F1
#
_cell.length_a   1.000
_cell.length_b   1.000
_cell.length_c   1.000
_cell.angle_alpha   90.00
_cell.angle_beta   90.00
_cell.angle_gamma   90.00
#
_symmetry.space_group_name_H-M   'P 1'
#
loop_
_entity.id
_entity.type
_entity.pdbx_description
1 polymer ?
#
loop_
_entity_poly.entity_id
_entity_poly.type
_entity_poly.pdbx_seq_one_letter_code
_entity_poly.pdbx_strand_id
1 'polypeptide(L)'
;MIAYKNIEFQRLENQKKNKAKYNIKGNEYFAEEAAINYYESLGYKAIWAENVYWWTLMSLFLWDVIFAKIKGSVSIVIDGVQTELDPAYEEFEQLFNQTIQMNGMPHDFFTPEFYERRESLIKNKIQELQHSNLEQKLKESFEQNRGKNCRAIENWDKYKIDELLISVQRLDKEKIIKILERLISDFCNNRAGLPDLIIYDDKDLFFSEVKSEKDKISEKQKNWHDFLSTTLKLKVEIFLINHTNDQLKHVKTYYTPISKEVIVSFGYSSSKKREEAIKFIQDQETYFTIDEGKEQIHGAKFEIDNIERLYKILDLTSGWKTQKIEIDGEIIKSTNLRNSLWCFREKIEQNASSDYCKKREYDNKTNKFGCRNIKFYELEYGEWRNYGYVDTTKGEWIFDYKKINEKAEEEINTLKYCPFFEAKKVRNLVKKIPEKINPKNDKNWAFISNDYNKWFWYKNGWLSSFGKTNFPGFSVMIGIKKLSKKEVNDAIKFSTGDNSIKISYREIYKKDKPKSGCFIATAVYGDSEAYQVKILRIFRDNYLKKNIFGKLFINAYYKTSPPIAVFIKRCKILTNLIKNILGMVVKIIKKRDL
;
A
#
# COMPACT_ATOMS: atom_id res chain seq x y z
N MET A 1 -14.04 -11.62 -12.22
CA MET A 1 -15.46 -11.30 -11.92
C MET A 1 -15.66 -11.24 -10.41
N ILE A 2 -16.26 -10.17 -9.87
CA ILE A 2 -16.63 -10.10 -8.44
C ILE A 2 -18.06 -10.64 -8.27
N ALA A 3 -18.23 -11.64 -7.41
CA ALA A 3 -19.53 -12.19 -7.03
C ALA A 3 -19.85 -11.84 -5.57
N TYR A 4 -21.13 -11.88 -5.20
CA TYR A 4 -21.58 -11.62 -3.83
C TYR A 4 -22.46 -12.76 -3.38
N LYS A 5 -22.23 -13.23 -2.14
CA LYS A 5 -23.07 -14.22 -1.48
C LYS A 5 -23.36 -13.74 -0.07
N ASN A 6 -24.63 -13.69 0.30
CA ASN A 6 -25.05 -13.31 1.66
C ASN A 6 -25.77 -14.49 2.30
N ILE A 7 -25.24 -14.98 3.41
CA ILE A 7 -25.78 -16.15 4.12
C ILE A 7 -26.22 -15.73 5.51
N GLU A 8 -27.37 -16.25 5.92
CA GLU A 8 -27.87 -16.08 7.28
C GLU A 8 -27.33 -17.18 8.18
N PHE A 9 -26.67 -16.78 9.26
CA PHE A 9 -26.25 -17.67 10.33
C PHE A 9 -26.74 -17.16 11.68
N GLN A 10 -27.13 -18.08 12.56
CA GLN A 10 -27.50 -17.71 13.93
C GLN A 10 -26.28 -17.16 14.66
N ARG A 11 -26.27 -15.84 14.88
CA ARG A 11 -25.23 -15.17 15.64
C ARG A 11 -25.37 -15.52 17.12
N LEU A 12 -24.27 -15.90 17.76
CA LEU A 12 -24.23 -16.13 19.20
C LEU A 12 -24.14 -14.79 19.93
N GLU A 13 -25.01 -14.57 20.92
CA GLU A 13 -24.98 -13.40 21.78
C GLU A 13 -23.74 -13.42 22.68
N ASN A 14 -22.64 -12.84 22.21
CA ASN A 14 -21.45 -12.66 23.04
C ASN A 14 -21.64 -11.45 23.96
N GLN A 15 -21.65 -11.68 25.29
CA GLN A 15 -21.75 -10.64 26.33
C GLN A 15 -20.57 -9.63 26.38
N LYS A 16 -19.56 -9.73 25.51
CA LYS A 16 -18.42 -8.79 25.40
C LYS A 16 -17.92 -8.66 23.95
N LYS A 17 -17.28 -7.52 23.63
CA LYS A 17 -16.64 -7.10 22.34
C LYS A 17 -15.62 -8.09 21.72
N ASN A 18 -15.91 -9.39 21.61
CA ASN A 18 -15.09 -10.37 20.90
C ASN A 18 -15.51 -10.47 19.42
N LYS A 19 -14.64 -11.06 18.58
CA LYS A 19 -14.99 -11.43 17.19
C LYS A 19 -16.34 -12.16 17.16
N ALA A 20 -17.16 -11.89 16.14
CA ALA A 20 -18.46 -12.53 15.99
C ALA A 20 -18.29 -14.06 15.87
N LYS A 21 -19.20 -14.79 16.49
CA LYS A 21 -19.30 -16.24 16.41
C LYS A 21 -20.71 -16.61 15.94
N TYR A 22 -20.81 -17.72 15.23
CA TYR A 22 -22.03 -18.21 14.63
C TYR A 22 -22.27 -19.66 15.03
N ASN A 23 -23.53 -20.00 15.27
CA ASN A 23 -23.95 -21.38 15.49
C ASN A 23 -24.30 -22.02 14.16
N ILE A 24 -23.67 -23.15 13.84
CA ILE A 24 -24.05 -24.00 12.71
C ILE A 24 -24.19 -25.43 13.23
N LYS A 25 -25.42 -25.97 13.17
CA LYS A 25 -25.76 -27.32 13.62
C LYS A 25 -25.27 -27.63 15.05
N GLY A 26 -25.35 -26.65 15.95
CA GLY A 26 -24.95 -26.79 17.36
C GLY A 26 -23.48 -26.48 17.66
N ASN A 27 -22.63 -26.28 16.64
CA ASN A 27 -21.22 -25.94 16.81
C ASN A 27 -20.96 -24.43 16.66
N GLU A 28 -19.96 -23.92 17.38
CA GLU A 28 -19.57 -22.51 17.31
C GLU A 28 -18.40 -22.29 16.35
N TYR A 29 -18.56 -21.34 15.42
CA TYR A 29 -17.55 -20.98 14.44
C TYR A 29 -17.30 -19.48 14.39
N PHE A 30 -16.05 -19.06 14.13
CA PHE A 30 -15.77 -17.71 13.65
C PHE A 30 -16.29 -17.52 12.22
N ALA A 31 -16.28 -16.28 11.73
CA ALA A 31 -16.85 -15.95 10.41
C ALA A 31 -16.23 -16.77 9.27
N GLU A 32 -14.90 -16.87 9.27
CA GLU A 32 -14.13 -17.57 8.25
C GLU A 32 -14.39 -19.10 8.31
N GLU A 33 -14.46 -19.67 9.50
CA GLU A 33 -14.78 -21.09 9.72
C GLU A 33 -16.24 -21.41 9.33
N ALA A 34 -17.17 -20.49 9.60
CA ALA A 34 -18.56 -20.63 9.20
C ALA A 34 -18.71 -20.63 7.68
N ALA A 35 -17.95 -19.78 6.98
CA ALA A 35 -17.90 -19.78 5.52
C ALA A 35 -17.30 -21.09 4.98
N ILE A 36 -16.20 -21.60 5.56
CA ILE A 36 -15.62 -22.90 5.21
C ILE A 36 -16.67 -24.01 5.35
N ASN A 37 -17.33 -24.10 6.51
CA ASN A 37 -18.34 -25.14 6.75
C ASN A 37 -19.49 -25.09 5.74
N TYR A 38 -19.91 -23.88 5.35
CA TYR A 38 -20.92 -23.69 4.31
C TYR A 38 -20.45 -24.22 2.96
N TYR A 39 -19.25 -23.86 2.51
CA TYR A 39 -18.73 -24.35 1.23
C TYR A 39 -18.53 -25.87 1.24
N GLU A 40 -18.07 -26.45 2.35
CA GLU A 40 -17.96 -27.89 2.52
C GLU A 40 -19.32 -28.59 2.42
N SER A 41 -20.38 -27.99 2.96
CA SER A 41 -21.74 -28.52 2.82
C SER A 41 -22.27 -28.52 1.37
N LEU A 42 -21.65 -27.73 0.49
CA LEU A 42 -21.93 -27.70 -0.95
C LEU A 42 -21.00 -28.64 -1.76
N GLY A 43 -20.09 -29.37 -1.09
CA GLY A 43 -19.15 -30.29 -1.74
C GLY A 43 -17.81 -29.68 -2.12
N TYR A 44 -17.53 -28.42 -1.76
CA TYR A 44 -16.22 -27.81 -1.96
C TYR A 44 -15.24 -28.17 -0.84
N LYS A 45 -13.96 -27.98 -1.12
CA LYS A 45 -12.88 -27.90 -0.13
C LYS A 45 -12.45 -26.44 0.01
N ALA A 46 -11.90 -26.08 1.17
CA ALA A 46 -11.44 -24.72 1.43
C ALA A 46 -10.07 -24.70 2.12
N ILE A 47 -9.23 -23.72 1.77
CA ILE A 47 -7.99 -23.39 2.47
C ILE A 47 -8.14 -22.01 3.07
N TRP A 48 -7.83 -21.89 4.36
CA TRP A 48 -7.67 -20.59 5.02
C TRP A 48 -6.31 -19.99 4.66
N ALA A 49 -6.25 -19.32 3.51
CA ALA A 49 -5.01 -18.83 2.91
C ALA A 49 -4.52 -17.50 3.53
N GLU A 50 -5.43 -16.51 3.67
CA GLU A 50 -5.10 -15.12 3.98
C GLU A 50 -3.85 -14.64 3.21
N ASN A 51 -3.00 -13.82 3.83
CA ASN A 51 -1.77 -13.31 3.23
C ASN A 51 -0.61 -14.32 3.34
N VAL A 52 -0.53 -15.08 4.43
CA VAL A 52 0.65 -15.90 4.77
C VAL A 52 0.86 -17.03 3.77
N TYR A 53 -0.22 -17.62 3.24
CA TYR A 53 -0.16 -18.62 2.19
C TYR A 53 0.64 -18.10 0.98
N TRP A 54 0.30 -16.90 0.51
CA TRP A 54 0.94 -16.29 -0.64
C TRP A 54 2.35 -15.75 -0.35
N TRP A 55 2.61 -15.29 0.87
CA TRP A 55 3.97 -14.95 1.29
C TRP A 55 4.88 -16.18 1.26
N THR A 56 4.36 -17.32 1.70
CA THR A 56 5.08 -18.61 1.70
C THR A 56 5.42 -19.02 0.27
N LEU A 57 4.44 -19.02 -0.63
CA LEU A 57 4.68 -19.31 -2.05
C LEU A 57 5.70 -18.36 -2.67
N MET A 58 5.54 -17.06 -2.48
CA MET A 58 6.48 -16.04 -2.99
C MET A 58 7.89 -16.29 -2.47
N SER A 59 8.06 -16.50 -1.17
CA SER A 59 9.37 -16.74 -0.58
C SER A 59 10.03 -18.02 -1.06
N LEU A 60 9.26 -19.10 -1.29
CA LEU A 60 9.80 -20.36 -1.79
C LEU A 60 10.20 -20.28 -3.27
N PHE A 61 9.37 -19.68 -4.12
CA PHE A 61 9.68 -19.56 -5.55
C PHE A 61 10.78 -18.53 -5.87
N LEU A 62 10.93 -17.50 -5.02
CA LEU A 62 11.89 -16.40 -5.21
C LEU A 62 12.99 -16.41 -4.15
N TRP A 63 13.26 -17.54 -3.51
CA TRP A 63 14.19 -17.62 -2.36
C TRP A 63 15.58 -17.09 -2.69
N ASP A 64 16.15 -17.58 -3.80
CA ASP A 64 17.46 -17.17 -4.33
C ASP A 64 17.52 -15.67 -4.66
N VAL A 65 16.45 -15.11 -5.22
CA VAL A 65 16.36 -13.68 -5.53
C VAL A 65 16.23 -12.83 -4.26
N ILE A 66 15.38 -13.24 -3.32
CA ILE A 66 15.18 -12.53 -2.05
C ILE A 66 16.50 -12.48 -1.28
N PHE A 67 17.14 -13.63 -1.10
CA PHE A 67 18.40 -13.75 -0.35
C PHE A 67 19.65 -13.51 -1.21
N ALA A 68 19.51 -12.88 -2.38
CA ALA A 68 20.64 -12.49 -3.21
C ALA A 68 21.57 -11.54 -2.43
N LYS A 69 22.86 -11.89 -2.44
CA LYS A 69 23.95 -11.18 -1.77
C LYS A 69 24.42 -9.99 -2.60
N ILE A 70 23.64 -8.92 -2.55
CA ILE A 70 23.89 -7.69 -3.31
C ILE A 70 24.03 -6.48 -2.39
N LYS A 71 24.56 -5.38 -2.93
CA LYS A 71 24.68 -4.12 -2.20
C LYS A 71 23.34 -3.68 -1.60
N GLY A 72 23.37 -3.36 -0.31
CA GLY A 72 22.22 -2.93 0.47
C GLY A 72 21.39 -4.04 1.10
N SER A 73 21.67 -5.31 0.78
CA SER A 73 21.14 -6.45 1.57
C SER A 73 21.72 -6.50 2.99
N VAL A 74 22.86 -5.83 3.22
CA VAL A 74 23.50 -5.61 4.52
C VAL A 74 23.71 -4.11 4.72
N SER A 75 23.38 -3.61 5.91
CA SER A 75 23.74 -2.26 6.33
C SER A 75 24.45 -2.29 7.68
N ILE A 76 25.50 -1.50 7.80
CA ILE A 76 26.27 -1.27 9.03
C ILE A 76 26.13 0.20 9.45
N VAL A 77 26.55 0.51 10.68
CA VAL A 77 26.64 1.88 11.17
C VAL A 77 28.11 2.23 11.33
N ILE A 78 28.55 3.30 10.65
CA ILE A 78 29.89 3.86 10.75
C ILE A 78 29.73 5.31 11.22
N ASP A 79 30.32 5.67 12.36
CA ASP A 79 30.26 7.02 12.94
C ASP A 79 28.84 7.59 13.11
N GLY A 80 27.89 6.72 13.45
CA GLY A 80 26.47 7.06 13.59
C GLY A 80 25.71 7.20 12.27
N VAL A 81 26.36 6.93 11.14
CA VAL A 81 25.75 6.95 9.81
C VAL A 81 25.50 5.54 9.33
N GLN A 82 24.28 5.30 8.85
CA GLN A 82 23.94 4.02 8.25
C GLN A 82 24.55 3.92 6.83
N THR A 83 25.33 2.87 6.61
CA THR A 83 26.07 2.60 5.38
C THR A 83 25.76 1.21 4.87
N GLU A 84 25.50 1.11 3.57
CA GLU A 84 25.28 -0.17 2.90
C GLU A 84 26.64 -0.81 2.59
N LEU A 85 26.81 -2.07 2.98
CA LEU A 85 28.06 -2.79 2.76
C LEU A 85 28.09 -3.37 1.34
N ASP A 86 29.23 -3.24 0.68
CA ASP A 86 29.46 -3.84 -0.63
C ASP A 86 29.73 -5.36 -0.47
N PRO A 87 29.17 -6.24 -1.33
CA PRO A 87 29.47 -7.67 -1.28
C PRO A 87 30.95 -8.01 -1.46
N ALA A 88 31.77 -7.11 -1.99
CA ALA A 88 33.22 -7.31 -2.13
C ALA A 88 34.00 -7.27 -0.80
N TYR A 89 33.41 -6.81 0.30
CA TYR A 89 34.06 -6.79 1.61
C TYR A 89 34.09 -8.19 2.23
N GLU A 90 35.23 -8.56 2.85
CA GLU A 90 35.48 -9.89 3.42
C GLU A 90 34.43 -10.30 4.48
N GLU A 91 33.92 -9.35 5.25
CA GLU A 91 32.98 -9.59 6.35
C GLU A 91 31.52 -9.64 5.91
N PHE A 92 31.26 -9.35 4.63
CA PHE A 92 29.89 -9.28 4.10
C PHE A 92 29.13 -10.58 4.36
N GLU A 93 29.76 -11.72 4.12
CA GLU A 93 29.16 -13.05 4.31
C GLU A 93 28.70 -13.27 5.76
N GLN A 94 29.57 -12.98 6.71
CA GLN A 94 29.26 -13.10 8.13
C GLN A 94 28.11 -12.17 8.53
N LEU A 95 28.17 -10.91 8.09
CA LEU A 95 27.16 -9.90 8.41
C LEU A 95 25.82 -10.15 7.73
N PHE A 96 25.83 -10.72 6.51
CA PHE A 96 24.64 -11.16 5.81
C PHE A 96 23.95 -12.27 6.61
N ASN A 97 24.69 -13.32 6.99
CA ASN A 97 24.15 -14.42 7.79
C ASN A 97 23.58 -13.94 9.14
N GLN A 98 24.27 -13.02 9.82
CA GLN A 98 23.77 -12.39 11.05
C GLN A 98 22.50 -11.56 10.79
N THR A 99 22.46 -10.80 9.70
CA THR A 99 21.29 -10.00 9.30
C THR A 99 20.08 -10.91 9.09
N ILE A 100 20.23 -12.03 8.38
CA ILE A 100 19.15 -13.00 8.17
C ILE A 100 18.77 -13.67 9.49
N GLN A 101 19.73 -14.08 10.32
CA GLN A 101 19.43 -14.69 11.62
C GLN A 101 18.64 -13.76 12.54
N MET A 102 18.93 -12.46 12.54
CA MET A 102 18.25 -11.49 13.41
C MET A 102 16.92 -11.00 12.84
N ASN A 103 16.86 -10.70 11.55
CA ASN A 103 15.72 -10.02 10.93
C ASN A 103 14.81 -10.96 10.14
N GLY A 104 15.29 -12.16 9.82
CA GLY A 104 14.63 -13.13 8.94
C GLY A 104 14.58 -12.72 7.47
N MET A 105 15.21 -11.61 7.09
CA MET A 105 15.21 -11.04 5.73
C MET A 105 16.46 -10.15 5.53
N PRO A 106 16.89 -9.93 4.27
CA PRO A 106 17.86 -8.89 3.94
C PRO A 106 17.43 -7.52 4.44
N HIS A 107 18.42 -6.65 4.68
CA HIS A 107 18.18 -5.30 5.22
C HIS A 107 17.23 -4.48 4.34
N ASP A 108 17.39 -4.56 3.03
CA ASP A 108 16.62 -3.78 2.07
C ASP A 108 15.24 -4.36 1.75
N PHE A 109 14.88 -5.57 2.20
CA PHE A 109 13.64 -6.26 1.77
C PHE A 109 12.35 -5.44 1.94
N PHE A 110 12.28 -4.59 2.97
CA PHE A 110 11.12 -3.74 3.25
C PHE A 110 11.30 -2.29 2.76
N THR A 111 12.26 -2.03 1.89
CA THR A 111 12.52 -0.70 1.31
C THR A 111 12.09 -0.63 -0.16
N PRO A 112 11.76 0.57 -0.68
CA PRO A 112 11.41 0.74 -2.10
C PRO A 112 12.50 0.27 -3.07
N GLU A 113 13.77 0.36 -2.67
CA GLU A 113 14.93 0.02 -3.49
C GLU A 113 15.11 -1.50 -3.67
N PHE A 114 14.44 -2.35 -2.88
CA PHE A 114 14.56 -3.80 -2.97
C PHE A 114 14.29 -4.31 -4.38
N TYR A 115 13.16 -3.89 -4.96
CA TYR A 115 12.76 -4.30 -6.31
C TYR A 115 13.71 -3.73 -7.35
N GLU A 116 14.05 -2.44 -7.26
CA GLU A 116 14.93 -1.76 -8.23
C GLU A 116 16.29 -2.46 -8.34
N ARG A 117 16.86 -2.89 -7.21
CA ARG A 117 18.16 -3.59 -7.17
C ARG A 117 18.11 -5.02 -7.70
N ARG A 118 16.93 -5.63 -7.73
CA ARG A 118 16.71 -7.02 -8.12
C ARG A 118 15.85 -7.16 -9.36
N GLU A 119 15.53 -6.07 -10.06
CA GLU A 119 14.57 -6.09 -11.16
C GLU A 119 14.98 -7.10 -12.24
N SER A 120 16.26 -7.09 -12.64
CA SER A 120 16.81 -8.05 -13.59
C SER A 120 16.76 -9.50 -13.07
N LEU A 121 17.07 -9.71 -11.79
CA LEU A 121 17.03 -11.03 -11.16
C LEU A 121 15.59 -11.56 -11.08
N ILE A 122 14.63 -10.71 -10.71
CA ILE A 122 13.20 -11.03 -10.64
C ILE A 122 12.68 -11.36 -12.03
N LYS A 123 12.97 -10.54 -13.05
CA LYS A 123 12.58 -10.79 -14.44
C LYS A 123 13.12 -12.13 -14.95
N ASN A 124 14.40 -12.40 -14.71
CA ASN A 124 15.01 -13.67 -15.07
C ASN A 124 14.37 -14.86 -14.33
N LYS A 125 14.12 -14.72 -13.02
CA LYS A 125 13.49 -15.77 -12.22
C LYS A 125 12.06 -16.05 -12.67
N ILE A 126 11.30 -15.01 -13.03
CA ILE A 126 9.97 -15.16 -13.62
C ILE A 126 10.02 -15.96 -14.92
N GLN A 127 10.98 -15.67 -15.81
CA GLN A 127 11.18 -16.44 -17.04
C GLN A 127 11.57 -17.90 -16.74
N GLU A 128 12.45 -18.16 -15.77
CA GLU A 128 12.78 -19.52 -15.32
C GLU A 128 11.51 -20.26 -14.86
N LEU A 129 10.69 -19.63 -14.01
CA LEU A 129 9.46 -20.23 -13.50
C LEU A 129 8.44 -20.52 -14.60
N GLN A 130 8.33 -19.67 -15.62
CA GLN A 130 7.46 -19.90 -16.78
C GLN A 130 7.82 -21.20 -17.52
N HIS A 131 9.10 -21.52 -17.63
CA HIS A 131 9.60 -22.71 -18.33
C HIS A 131 9.81 -23.93 -17.41
N SER A 132 9.57 -23.79 -16.10
CA SER A 132 9.77 -24.86 -15.11
C SER A 132 8.48 -25.61 -14.77
N ASN A 133 8.63 -26.80 -14.18
CA ASN A 133 7.55 -27.46 -13.44
C ASN A 133 7.42 -26.79 -12.05
N LEU A 134 6.34 -26.02 -11.84
CA LEU A 134 6.15 -25.28 -10.60
C LEU A 134 5.93 -26.18 -9.38
N GLU A 135 5.27 -27.32 -9.54
CA GLU A 135 5.03 -28.24 -8.43
C GLU A 135 6.34 -28.82 -7.91
N GLN A 136 7.20 -29.28 -8.83
CA GLN A 136 8.52 -29.80 -8.49
C GLN A 136 9.38 -28.71 -7.83
N LYS A 137 9.46 -27.52 -8.44
CA LYS A 137 10.22 -26.39 -7.88
C LYS A 137 9.76 -25.98 -6.49
N LEU A 138 8.44 -26.01 -6.24
CA LEU A 138 7.90 -25.69 -4.93
C LEU A 138 8.29 -26.74 -3.88
N LYS A 139 8.16 -28.04 -4.21
CA LYS A 139 8.56 -29.14 -3.32
C LYS A 139 10.05 -29.07 -2.98
N GLU A 140 10.91 -28.94 -4.00
CA GLU A 140 12.36 -28.82 -3.83
C GLU A 140 12.72 -27.62 -2.95
N SER A 141 12.15 -26.44 -3.22
CA SER A 141 12.42 -25.24 -2.42
C SER A 141 11.90 -25.38 -0.99
N PHE A 142 10.73 -25.99 -0.79
CA PHE A 142 10.18 -26.24 0.54
C PHE A 142 11.11 -27.14 1.34
N GLU A 143 11.54 -28.27 0.78
CA GLU A 143 12.46 -29.21 1.44
C GLU A 143 13.81 -28.57 1.76
N GLN A 144 14.41 -27.85 0.80
CA GLN A 144 15.71 -27.21 0.95
C GLN A 144 15.73 -26.07 1.99
N ASN A 145 14.60 -25.38 2.17
CA ASN A 145 14.51 -24.16 2.98
C ASN A 145 13.73 -24.32 4.28
N ARG A 146 13.08 -25.46 4.51
CA ARG A 146 12.29 -25.72 5.72
C ARG A 146 13.09 -25.45 6.98
N GLY A 147 12.49 -24.70 7.91
CA GLY A 147 13.11 -24.36 9.20
C GLY A 147 14.12 -23.20 9.15
N LYS A 148 14.51 -22.70 7.98
CA LYS A 148 15.35 -21.50 7.89
C LYS A 148 14.58 -20.27 8.36
N ASN A 149 15.31 -19.28 8.91
CA ASN A 149 14.70 -18.04 9.36
C ASN A 149 14.25 -17.20 8.15
N CYS A 150 12.95 -17.02 8.02
CA CYS A 150 12.33 -16.23 6.96
C CYS A 150 11.15 -15.46 7.54
N ARG A 151 11.20 -14.13 7.57
CA ARG A 151 10.14 -13.32 8.19
C ARG A 151 8.78 -13.45 7.49
N ALA A 152 8.77 -13.83 6.21
CA ALA A 152 7.55 -14.10 5.46
C ALA A 152 6.92 -15.46 5.84
N ILE A 153 7.70 -16.36 6.44
CA ILE A 153 7.30 -17.71 6.88
C ILE A 153 7.61 -17.86 8.37
N GLU A 154 6.79 -17.23 9.22
CA GLU A 154 6.98 -17.26 10.68
C GLU A 154 6.68 -18.64 11.30
N ASN A 155 5.82 -19.43 10.67
CA ASN A 155 5.44 -20.77 11.11
C ASN A 155 5.44 -21.73 9.91
N TRP A 156 6.48 -22.55 9.81
CA TRP A 156 6.66 -23.56 8.75
C TRP A 156 5.61 -24.68 8.79
N ASP A 157 4.96 -24.90 9.92
CA ASP A 157 3.92 -25.92 10.07
C ASP A 157 2.51 -25.34 9.87
N LYS A 158 2.39 -24.07 9.47
CA LYS A 158 1.08 -23.45 9.18
C LYS A 158 0.39 -24.09 7.98
N TYR A 159 1.15 -24.43 6.93
CA TYR A 159 0.64 -25.07 5.73
C TYR A 159 1.49 -26.29 5.39
N LYS A 160 0.83 -27.40 5.10
CA LYS A 160 1.50 -28.57 4.51
C LYS A 160 1.83 -28.28 3.04
N ILE A 161 2.84 -28.97 2.52
CA ILE A 161 3.22 -28.83 1.11
C ILE A 161 2.06 -29.13 0.16
N ASP A 162 1.21 -30.10 0.49
CA ASP A 162 0.03 -30.46 -0.31
C ASP A 162 -0.98 -29.32 -0.37
N GLU A 163 -1.15 -28.55 0.71
CA GLU A 163 -2.04 -27.37 0.72
C GLU A 163 -1.47 -26.25 -0.15
N LEU A 164 -0.15 -25.99 -0.08
CA LEU A 164 0.52 -25.00 -0.92
C LEU A 164 0.46 -25.35 -2.42
N LEU A 165 0.44 -26.64 -2.75
CA LEU A 165 0.35 -27.12 -4.12
C LEU A 165 -1.04 -26.92 -4.74
N ILE A 166 -2.10 -26.79 -3.95
CA ILE A 166 -3.48 -26.67 -4.48
C ILE A 166 -3.61 -25.49 -5.46
N SER A 167 -3.10 -24.31 -5.10
CA SER A 167 -3.17 -23.17 -6.04
C SER A 167 -2.29 -23.39 -7.27
N VAL A 168 -1.13 -24.03 -7.12
CA VAL A 168 -0.18 -24.28 -8.22
C VAL A 168 -0.74 -25.30 -9.22
N GLN A 169 -1.46 -26.30 -8.73
CA GLN A 169 -2.05 -27.38 -9.54
C GLN A 169 -3.32 -26.94 -10.27
N ARG A 170 -4.09 -26.02 -9.67
CA ARG A 170 -5.43 -25.68 -10.15
C ARG A 170 -5.53 -24.34 -10.87
N LEU A 171 -4.52 -23.49 -10.77
CA LEU A 171 -4.47 -22.22 -11.50
C LEU A 171 -3.46 -22.29 -12.64
N ASP A 172 -3.75 -21.56 -13.71
CA ASP A 172 -2.80 -21.37 -14.80
C ASP A 172 -1.48 -20.81 -14.26
N LYS A 173 -0.37 -21.41 -14.71
CA LYS A 173 1.00 -21.04 -14.31
C LYS A 173 1.23 -19.53 -14.34
N GLU A 174 0.79 -18.87 -15.41
CA GLU A 174 0.94 -17.43 -15.60
C GLU A 174 0.24 -16.61 -14.51
N LYS A 175 -0.94 -17.05 -14.05
CA LYS A 175 -1.72 -16.36 -13.01
C LYS A 175 -1.01 -16.45 -11.66
N ILE A 176 -0.45 -17.61 -11.31
CA ILE A 176 0.37 -17.77 -10.11
C ILE A 176 1.57 -16.82 -10.17
N ILE A 177 2.34 -16.87 -11.25
CA ILE A 177 3.53 -16.03 -11.42
C ILE A 177 3.19 -14.54 -11.29
N LYS A 178 2.09 -14.07 -11.90
CA LYS A 178 1.62 -12.69 -11.78
C LYS A 178 1.25 -12.29 -10.35
N ILE A 179 0.69 -13.21 -9.54
CA ILE A 179 0.44 -12.94 -8.11
C ILE A 179 1.76 -12.77 -7.35
N LEU A 180 2.74 -13.64 -7.61
CA LEU A 180 4.06 -13.58 -6.97
C LEU A 180 4.82 -12.31 -7.38
N GLU A 181 4.79 -11.95 -8.67
CA GLU A 181 5.38 -10.73 -9.21
C GLU A 181 4.75 -9.47 -8.58
N ARG A 182 3.41 -9.44 -8.46
CA ARG A 182 2.72 -8.35 -7.79
C ARG A 182 3.15 -8.21 -6.33
N LEU A 183 3.33 -9.32 -5.61
CA LEU A 183 3.83 -9.31 -4.23
C LEU A 183 5.25 -8.76 -4.15
N ILE A 184 6.18 -9.29 -4.93
CA ILE A 184 7.60 -8.95 -4.81
C ILE A 184 7.93 -7.55 -5.33
N SER A 185 7.15 -7.02 -6.29
CA SER A 185 7.38 -5.69 -6.86
C SER A 185 7.16 -4.53 -5.88
N ASP A 186 6.30 -4.72 -4.87
CA ASP A 186 6.11 -3.76 -3.78
C ASP A 186 5.54 -4.50 -2.57
N PHE A 187 6.39 -5.31 -1.92
CA PHE A 187 5.94 -6.19 -0.83
C PHE A 187 5.30 -5.39 0.32
N CYS A 188 5.84 -4.22 0.66
CA CYS A 188 5.31 -3.39 1.73
C CYS A 188 3.84 -2.98 1.50
N ASN A 189 3.49 -2.63 0.26
CA ASN A 189 2.13 -2.22 -0.07
C ASN A 189 1.22 -3.40 -0.43
N ASN A 190 1.76 -4.43 -1.10
CA ASN A 190 1.00 -5.55 -1.65
C ASN A 190 0.92 -6.77 -0.72
N ARG A 191 1.70 -6.86 0.36
CA ARG A 191 1.64 -8.03 1.27
C ARG A 191 0.29 -8.27 1.94
N ALA A 192 -0.61 -7.29 2.00
CA ALA A 192 -1.87 -7.42 2.72
C ALA A 192 -3.07 -7.24 1.80
N GLY A 193 -4.14 -7.97 2.08
CA GLY A 193 -5.45 -7.85 1.43
C GLY A 193 -5.77 -8.96 0.43
N LEU A 194 -5.00 -10.04 0.40
CA LEU A 194 -5.41 -11.23 -0.34
C LEU A 194 -6.66 -11.85 0.31
N PRO A 195 -7.55 -12.48 -0.48
CA PRO A 195 -8.77 -13.06 0.04
C PRO A 195 -8.53 -14.09 1.15
N ASP A 196 -9.43 -14.12 2.13
CA ASP A 196 -9.32 -15.00 3.30
C ASP A 196 -9.21 -16.48 2.90
N LEU A 197 -10.03 -16.92 1.94
CA LEU A 197 -10.18 -18.32 1.56
C LEU A 197 -9.86 -18.59 0.08
N ILE A 198 -9.30 -19.77 -0.18
CA ILE A 198 -9.28 -20.42 -1.49
C ILE A 198 -10.29 -21.56 -1.45
N ILE A 199 -11.31 -21.51 -2.31
CA ILE A 199 -12.36 -22.52 -2.43
C ILE A 199 -12.15 -23.30 -3.71
N TYR A 200 -12.24 -24.62 -3.63
CA TYR A 200 -11.98 -25.48 -4.79
C TYR A 200 -12.74 -26.81 -4.71
N ASP A 201 -13.06 -27.38 -5.86
CA ASP A 201 -13.50 -28.78 -6.03
C ASP A 201 -12.71 -29.38 -7.20
N ASP A 202 -13.08 -30.52 -7.77
CA ASP A 202 -12.31 -31.12 -8.88
C ASP A 202 -12.34 -30.30 -10.19
N LYS A 203 -13.26 -29.34 -10.34
CA LYS A 203 -13.46 -28.56 -11.57
C LYS A 203 -13.00 -27.11 -11.46
N ASP A 204 -13.29 -26.48 -10.33
CA ASP A 204 -13.17 -25.04 -10.14
C ASP A 204 -12.25 -24.67 -8.97
N LEU A 205 -11.63 -23.48 -9.08
CA LEU A 205 -10.96 -22.79 -7.97
C LEU A 205 -11.32 -21.30 -8.01
N PHE A 206 -11.75 -20.77 -6.88
CA PHE A 206 -12.04 -19.34 -6.71
C PHE A 206 -11.64 -18.82 -5.33
N PHE A 207 -11.61 -17.50 -5.21
CA PHE A 207 -11.25 -16.82 -3.98
C PHE A 207 -12.50 -16.35 -3.25
N SER A 208 -12.52 -16.43 -1.91
CA SER A 208 -13.62 -15.93 -1.10
C SER A 208 -13.09 -15.01 0.01
N GLU A 209 -13.54 -13.77 0.02
CA GLU A 209 -13.31 -12.81 1.11
C GLU A 209 -14.50 -12.83 2.05
N VAL A 210 -14.28 -13.04 3.35
CA VAL A 210 -15.34 -13.19 4.34
C VAL A 210 -15.54 -11.90 5.12
N LYS A 211 -16.80 -11.47 5.30
CA LYS A 211 -17.15 -10.31 6.13
C LYS A 211 -18.32 -10.62 7.06
N SER A 212 -18.09 -10.40 8.36
CA SER A 212 -19.18 -10.32 9.34
C SER A 212 -19.94 -8.99 9.20
N GLU A 213 -21.10 -8.86 9.84
CA GLU A 213 -22.06 -7.75 9.65
C GLU A 213 -21.46 -6.36 9.89
N LYS A 214 -20.37 -6.29 10.65
CA LYS A 214 -19.71 -5.03 11.04
C LYS A 214 -18.38 -4.80 10.31
N ASP A 215 -17.91 -5.78 9.56
CA ASP A 215 -16.63 -5.69 8.87
C ASP A 215 -16.77 -4.91 7.56
N LYS A 216 -15.76 -4.10 7.27
CA LYS A 216 -15.66 -3.37 6.01
C LYS A 216 -14.51 -3.93 5.19
N ILE A 217 -14.67 -3.87 3.88
CA ILE A 217 -13.61 -4.20 2.94
C ILE A 217 -12.62 -3.03 2.94
N SER A 218 -11.35 -3.35 3.13
CA SER A 218 -10.26 -2.37 3.11
C SER A 218 -9.85 -2.02 1.68
N GLU A 219 -9.20 -0.86 1.49
CA GLU A 219 -8.67 -0.47 0.18
C GLU A 219 -7.63 -1.49 -0.34
N LYS A 220 -6.83 -2.09 0.55
CA LYS A 220 -5.86 -3.12 0.17
C LYS A 220 -6.53 -4.38 -0.39
N GLN A 221 -7.63 -4.80 0.23
CA GLN A 221 -8.45 -5.91 -0.26
C GLN A 221 -9.08 -5.58 -1.60
N LYS A 222 -9.69 -4.40 -1.74
CA LYS A 222 -10.24 -3.95 -3.03
C LYS A 222 -9.20 -4.01 -4.15
N ASN A 223 -7.96 -3.58 -3.91
CA ASN A 223 -6.89 -3.63 -4.93
C ASN A 223 -6.56 -5.07 -5.33
N TRP A 224 -6.45 -5.99 -4.37
CA TRP A 224 -6.21 -7.40 -4.65
C TRP A 224 -7.38 -8.04 -5.40
N HIS A 225 -8.61 -7.76 -5.00
CA HIS A 225 -9.79 -8.32 -5.65
C HIS A 225 -9.89 -7.83 -7.09
N ASP A 226 -9.65 -6.54 -7.32
CA ASP A 226 -9.60 -5.94 -8.66
C ASP A 226 -8.45 -6.54 -9.49
N PHE A 227 -7.26 -6.73 -8.93
CA PHE A 227 -6.16 -7.41 -9.63
C PHE A 227 -6.50 -8.86 -10.02
N LEU A 228 -6.97 -9.66 -9.07
CA LEU A 228 -7.37 -11.06 -9.31
C LEU A 228 -8.50 -11.12 -10.35
N SER A 229 -9.49 -10.24 -10.24
CA SER A 229 -10.71 -10.33 -11.06
C SER A 229 -10.62 -9.65 -12.42
N THR A 230 -9.97 -8.48 -12.52
CA THR A 230 -9.85 -7.69 -13.74
C THR A 230 -8.67 -8.17 -14.58
N THR A 231 -7.49 -8.32 -13.96
CA THR A 231 -6.24 -8.65 -14.66
C THR A 231 -6.07 -10.16 -14.85
N LEU A 232 -6.36 -10.97 -13.83
CA LEU A 232 -6.20 -12.43 -13.94
C LEU A 232 -7.48 -13.16 -14.33
N LYS A 233 -8.60 -12.44 -14.45
CA LYS A 233 -9.93 -13.02 -14.77
C LYS A 233 -10.37 -14.13 -13.79
N LEU A 234 -9.88 -14.09 -12.56
CA LEU A 234 -10.26 -15.03 -11.51
C LEU A 234 -11.59 -14.62 -10.87
N LYS A 235 -12.36 -15.59 -10.40
CA LYS A 235 -13.56 -15.34 -9.60
C LYS A 235 -13.13 -14.96 -8.18
N VAL A 236 -13.62 -13.82 -7.70
CA VAL A 236 -13.51 -13.41 -6.30
C VAL A 236 -14.93 -13.23 -5.78
N GLU A 237 -15.31 -14.03 -4.79
CA GLU A 237 -16.60 -13.98 -4.13
C GLU A 237 -16.47 -13.21 -2.81
N ILE A 238 -17.36 -12.26 -2.58
CA ILE A 238 -17.50 -11.57 -1.30
C ILE A 238 -18.57 -12.33 -0.51
N PHE A 239 -18.13 -13.10 0.48
CA PHE A 239 -18.98 -13.89 1.36
C PHE A 239 -19.38 -13.06 2.57
N LEU A 240 -20.64 -12.67 2.61
CA LEU A 240 -21.23 -11.79 3.59
C LEU A 240 -22.09 -12.63 4.52
N ILE A 241 -21.94 -12.40 5.83
CA ILE A 241 -22.79 -13.05 6.84
C ILE A 241 -23.75 -12.01 7.38
N ASN A 242 -25.05 -12.33 7.40
CA ASN A 242 -26.11 -11.52 8.01
C ASN A 242 -26.12 -10.03 7.59
N HIS A 243 -25.71 -9.70 6.35
CA HIS A 243 -25.76 -8.31 5.88
C HIS A 243 -27.19 -7.93 5.48
N THR A 244 -27.65 -6.77 5.91
CA THR A 244 -28.91 -6.17 5.45
C THR A 244 -28.84 -5.72 3.99
N ASN A 245 -29.99 -5.52 3.35
CA ASN A 245 -30.07 -5.03 1.96
C ASN A 245 -29.28 -3.72 1.73
N ASP A 246 -29.32 -2.79 2.69
CA ASP A 246 -28.57 -1.53 2.59
C ASP A 246 -27.06 -1.76 2.66
N GLN A 247 -26.61 -2.66 3.53
CA GLN A 247 -25.20 -3.04 3.62
C GLN A 247 -24.75 -3.75 2.34
N LEU A 248 -25.57 -4.64 1.77
CA LEU A 248 -25.29 -5.28 0.48
C LEU A 248 -25.15 -4.25 -0.63
N LYS A 249 -26.06 -3.27 -0.71
CA LYS A 249 -26.00 -2.19 -1.69
C LYS A 249 -24.70 -1.40 -1.53
N HIS A 250 -24.34 -1.01 -0.31
CA HIS A 250 -23.09 -0.29 -0.04
C HIS A 250 -21.84 -1.10 -0.44
N VAL A 251 -21.80 -2.41 -0.14
CA VAL A 251 -20.69 -3.27 -0.56
C VAL A 251 -20.59 -3.37 -2.09
N LYS A 252 -21.72 -3.53 -2.80
CA LYS A 252 -21.74 -3.56 -4.27
C LYS A 252 -21.24 -2.24 -4.86
N THR A 253 -21.78 -1.11 -4.41
CA THR A 253 -21.36 0.23 -4.85
C THR A 253 -19.87 0.49 -4.58
N TYR A 254 -19.27 -0.13 -3.57
CA TYR A 254 -17.84 0.01 -3.31
C TYR A 254 -16.95 -0.58 -4.41
N TYR A 255 -17.43 -1.58 -5.17
CA TYR A 255 -16.72 -2.16 -6.31
C TYR A 255 -17.13 -1.56 -7.66
N THR A 256 -18.34 -1.04 -7.77
CA THR A 256 -18.83 -0.40 -9.00
C THR A 256 -18.16 0.96 -9.19
N PRO A 257 -17.50 1.21 -10.34
CA PRO A 257 -17.03 2.55 -10.68
C PRO A 257 -18.19 3.54 -10.73
N ILE A 258 -17.94 4.81 -10.43
CA ILE A 258 -18.96 5.85 -10.57
C ILE A 258 -18.98 6.24 -12.06
N SER A 259 -19.79 5.52 -12.84
CA SER A 259 -20.06 5.88 -14.24
C SER A 259 -21.02 7.08 -14.28
N LYS A 260 -20.80 7.95 -15.26
CA LYS A 260 -21.74 9.01 -15.61
C LYS A 260 -22.39 8.66 -16.95
N GLU A 261 -23.63 9.10 -17.11
CA GLU A 261 -24.31 9.09 -18.40
C GLU A 261 -23.79 10.26 -19.26
N VAL A 262 -23.54 9.98 -20.53
CA VAL A 262 -23.13 10.95 -21.55
C VAL A 262 -24.16 10.93 -22.66
N ILE A 263 -24.77 12.07 -22.94
CA ILE A 263 -25.64 12.23 -24.10
C ILE A 263 -24.78 12.73 -25.25
N VAL A 264 -24.77 11.99 -26.35
CA VAL A 264 -24.14 12.44 -27.60
C VAL A 264 -25.24 12.62 -28.63
N SER A 265 -25.34 13.82 -29.19
CA SER A 265 -26.28 14.12 -30.26
C SER A 265 -25.64 14.92 -31.39
N PHE A 266 -26.22 14.82 -32.57
CA PHE A 266 -25.74 15.53 -33.75
C PHE A 266 -26.88 15.76 -34.75
N GLY A 267 -26.83 16.92 -35.41
CA GLY A 267 -27.68 17.28 -36.55
C GLY A 267 -27.02 16.92 -37.88
N TYR A 268 -27.30 17.67 -38.94
CA TYR A 268 -26.68 17.43 -40.25
C TYR A 268 -25.15 17.61 -40.25
N SER A 269 -24.50 16.89 -41.16
CA SER A 269 -23.07 16.99 -41.47
C SER A 269 -22.84 16.55 -42.90
N SER A 270 -21.93 17.23 -43.62
CA SER A 270 -21.51 16.83 -44.97
C SER A 270 -20.49 15.69 -44.99
N SER A 271 -20.12 15.14 -43.81
CA SER A 271 -19.14 14.06 -43.71
C SER A 271 -19.65 12.76 -44.34
N LYS A 272 -18.76 12.04 -45.02
CA LYS A 272 -19.00 10.69 -45.54
C LYS A 272 -19.39 9.68 -44.45
N LYS A 273 -19.02 9.94 -43.19
CA LYS A 273 -19.34 9.10 -42.03
C LYS A 273 -20.78 9.27 -41.52
N ARG A 274 -21.59 10.17 -42.11
CA ARG A 274 -22.92 10.52 -41.60
C ARG A 274 -23.87 9.33 -41.52
N GLU A 275 -24.02 8.59 -42.60
CA GLU A 275 -24.93 7.43 -42.65
C GLU A 275 -24.54 6.37 -41.63
N GLU A 276 -23.23 6.12 -41.49
CA GLU A 276 -22.69 5.20 -40.48
C GLU A 276 -23.01 5.68 -39.06
N ALA A 277 -22.84 6.97 -38.76
CA ALA A 277 -23.15 7.55 -37.46
C ALA A 277 -24.64 7.43 -37.11
N ILE A 278 -25.53 7.69 -38.08
CA ILE A 278 -26.98 7.56 -37.90
C ILE A 278 -27.35 6.09 -37.64
N LYS A 279 -26.84 5.17 -38.45
CA LYS A 279 -27.09 3.74 -38.25
C LYS A 279 -26.59 3.26 -36.89
N PHE A 280 -25.39 3.71 -36.48
CA PHE A 280 -24.84 3.34 -35.18
C PHE A 280 -25.65 3.89 -34.01
N ILE A 281 -26.11 5.14 -34.07
CA ILE A 281 -26.86 5.75 -32.97
C ILE A 281 -28.29 5.21 -32.87
N GLN A 282 -28.92 4.88 -34.01
CA GLN A 282 -30.25 4.23 -34.06
C GLN A 282 -30.27 2.82 -33.47
N ASP A 283 -29.12 2.13 -33.47
CA ASP A 283 -28.94 0.81 -32.86
C ASP A 283 -28.82 0.87 -31.33
N GLN A 284 -28.72 2.06 -30.73
CA GLN A 284 -28.67 2.20 -29.27
C GLN A 284 -30.08 2.15 -28.66
N GLU A 285 -30.24 1.41 -27.56
CA GLU A 285 -31.53 1.29 -26.84
C GLU A 285 -32.10 2.63 -26.38
N THR A 286 -31.22 3.60 -26.12
CA THR A 286 -31.55 4.93 -25.61
C THR A 286 -31.68 5.98 -26.73
N TYR A 287 -31.77 5.55 -28.00
CA TYR A 287 -31.91 6.43 -29.15
C TYR A 287 -33.13 7.34 -29.05
N PHE A 288 -32.95 8.60 -29.44
CA PHE A 288 -34.01 9.59 -29.54
C PHE A 288 -33.76 10.56 -30.70
N THR A 289 -34.82 11.28 -31.07
CA THR A 289 -34.75 12.36 -32.05
C THR A 289 -35.33 13.64 -31.48
N ILE A 290 -34.75 14.77 -31.89
CA ILE A 290 -35.28 16.11 -31.60
C ILE A 290 -35.47 16.82 -32.93
N ASP A 291 -36.66 17.37 -33.15
CA ASP A 291 -36.93 18.20 -34.31
C ASP A 291 -36.48 19.65 -34.01
N GLU A 292 -35.39 20.11 -34.65
CA GLU A 292 -34.88 21.47 -34.51
C GLU A 292 -34.95 22.18 -35.88
N GLY A 293 -36.12 22.75 -36.19
CA GLY A 293 -36.36 23.44 -37.47
C GLY A 293 -36.65 22.49 -38.63
N LYS A 294 -35.81 22.51 -39.69
CA LYS A 294 -35.93 21.62 -40.87
C LYS A 294 -35.04 20.36 -40.79
N GLU A 295 -34.25 20.24 -39.72
CA GLU A 295 -33.33 19.11 -39.55
C GLU A 295 -33.69 18.28 -38.32
N GLN A 296 -33.54 16.97 -38.47
CA GLN A 296 -33.68 16.02 -37.38
C GLN A 296 -32.33 15.84 -36.67
N ILE A 297 -32.32 16.02 -35.36
CA ILE A 297 -31.18 15.71 -34.50
C ILE A 297 -31.31 14.28 -34.02
N HIS A 298 -30.23 13.53 -34.13
CA HIS A 298 -30.13 12.16 -33.63
C HIS A 298 -29.31 12.16 -32.34
N GLY A 299 -29.78 11.47 -31.30
CA GLY A 299 -29.09 11.38 -30.02
C GLY A 299 -29.27 10.04 -29.34
N ALA A 300 -28.36 9.71 -28.42
CA ALA A 300 -28.45 8.57 -27.54
C ALA A 300 -27.66 8.83 -26.24
N LYS A 301 -28.01 8.07 -25.20
CA LYS A 301 -27.31 8.06 -23.91
C LYS A 301 -26.30 6.92 -23.86
N PHE A 302 -25.10 7.21 -23.37
CA PHE A 302 -24.00 6.27 -23.24
C PHE A 302 -23.47 6.30 -21.81
N GLU A 303 -23.28 5.12 -21.21
CA GLU A 303 -22.54 5.01 -19.95
C GLU A 303 -21.03 5.07 -20.23
N ILE A 304 -20.28 5.81 -19.41
CA ILE A 304 -18.82 5.92 -19.55
C ILE A 304 -18.12 4.56 -19.40
N ASP A 305 -18.66 3.66 -18.57
CA ASP A 305 -18.10 2.31 -18.42
C ASP A 305 -18.14 1.48 -19.71
N ASN A 306 -19.07 1.78 -20.62
CA ASN A 306 -19.12 1.29 -21.99
C ASN A 306 -18.32 2.19 -22.94
N ILE A 307 -17.04 2.35 -22.61
CA ILE A 307 -16.17 3.35 -23.22
C ILE A 307 -16.01 3.17 -24.73
N GLU A 308 -16.01 1.94 -25.25
CA GLU A 308 -15.83 1.68 -26.68
C GLU A 308 -17.01 2.16 -27.53
N ARG A 309 -18.25 1.99 -27.05
CA ARG A 309 -19.42 2.52 -27.77
C ARG A 309 -19.43 4.05 -27.76
N LEU A 310 -19.09 4.64 -26.61
CA LEU A 310 -18.96 6.09 -26.47
C LEU A 310 -17.87 6.63 -27.42
N TYR A 311 -16.67 6.05 -27.43
CA TYR A 311 -15.59 6.50 -28.32
C TYR A 311 -15.96 6.31 -29.78
N LYS A 312 -16.63 5.22 -30.15
CA LYS A 312 -17.10 5.00 -31.52
C LYS A 312 -17.98 6.14 -32.01
N ILE A 313 -19.01 6.55 -31.25
CA ILE A 313 -19.84 7.68 -31.71
C ILE A 313 -19.04 8.99 -31.73
N LEU A 314 -18.19 9.23 -30.73
CA LEU A 314 -17.35 10.44 -30.68
C LEU A 314 -16.40 10.51 -31.88
N ASP A 315 -15.88 9.37 -32.37
CA ASP A 315 -14.96 9.26 -33.51
C ASP A 315 -15.69 9.44 -34.84
N LEU A 316 -16.90 8.88 -34.99
CA LEU A 316 -17.74 9.05 -36.16
C LEU A 316 -18.16 10.51 -36.37
N THR A 317 -18.47 11.19 -35.26
CA THR A 317 -18.96 12.58 -35.24
C THR A 317 -17.86 13.61 -34.93
N SER A 318 -16.59 13.18 -34.93
CA SER A 318 -15.45 14.04 -34.63
C SER A 318 -15.33 15.20 -35.63
N GLY A 319 -15.17 16.42 -35.12
CA GLY A 319 -15.05 17.65 -35.91
C GLY A 319 -16.36 18.20 -36.47
N TRP A 320 -17.51 17.58 -36.19
CA TRP A 320 -18.80 18.10 -36.65
C TRP A 320 -19.24 19.27 -35.78
N LYS A 321 -19.59 20.40 -36.40
CA LYS A 321 -20.09 21.59 -35.68
C LYS A 321 -21.41 21.32 -34.93
N THR A 322 -22.18 20.34 -35.38
CA THR A 322 -23.48 19.97 -34.83
C THR A 322 -23.37 18.93 -33.71
N GLN A 323 -22.19 18.39 -33.43
CA GLN A 323 -21.98 17.47 -32.31
C GLN A 323 -22.19 18.22 -30.99
N LYS A 324 -23.16 17.76 -30.19
CA LYS A 324 -23.39 18.18 -28.81
C LYS A 324 -23.10 16.99 -27.89
N ILE A 325 -22.32 17.23 -26.84
CA ILE A 325 -21.99 16.24 -25.81
C ILE A 325 -22.42 16.83 -24.48
N GLU A 326 -23.31 16.15 -23.78
CA GLU A 326 -23.87 16.63 -22.52
C GLU A 326 -23.60 15.61 -21.41
N ILE A 327 -23.18 16.11 -20.25
CA ILE A 327 -22.98 15.33 -19.02
C ILE A 327 -23.53 16.17 -17.87
N ASP A 328 -24.37 15.58 -17.03
CA ASP A 328 -25.00 16.27 -15.87
C ASP A 328 -25.74 17.58 -16.26
N GLY A 329 -26.31 17.66 -17.47
CA GLY A 329 -27.00 18.85 -17.98
C GLY A 329 -26.08 19.94 -18.55
N GLU A 330 -24.76 19.74 -18.55
CA GLU A 330 -23.79 20.68 -19.11
C GLU A 330 -23.27 20.22 -20.48
N ILE A 331 -23.30 21.12 -21.48
CA ILE A 331 -22.66 20.87 -22.77
C ILE A 331 -21.14 21.04 -22.63
N ILE A 332 -20.38 20.02 -23.06
CA ILE A 332 -18.93 19.98 -22.93
C ILE A 332 -18.25 19.78 -24.27
N LYS A 333 -16.97 20.20 -24.34
CA LYS A 333 -16.13 19.92 -25.52
C LYS A 333 -15.73 18.45 -25.56
N SER A 334 -15.78 17.85 -26.75
CA SER A 334 -15.28 16.49 -27.01
C SER A 334 -13.85 16.28 -26.52
N THR A 335 -12.98 17.28 -26.70
CA THR A 335 -11.60 17.27 -26.21
C THR A 335 -11.50 17.10 -24.70
N ASN A 336 -12.37 17.77 -23.94
CA ASN A 336 -12.35 17.70 -22.47
C ASN A 336 -12.75 16.31 -22.00
N LEU A 337 -13.78 15.71 -22.62
CA LEU A 337 -14.20 14.35 -22.32
C LEU A 337 -13.09 13.34 -22.65
N ARG A 338 -12.53 13.41 -23.86
CA ARG A 338 -11.46 12.51 -24.30
C ARG A 338 -10.20 12.63 -23.44
N ASN A 339 -9.81 13.84 -23.06
CA ASN A 339 -8.67 14.06 -22.15
C ASN A 339 -8.89 13.47 -20.76
N SER A 340 -10.15 13.38 -20.31
CA SER A 340 -10.50 12.73 -19.05
C SER A 340 -10.49 11.20 -19.15
N LEU A 341 -10.88 10.66 -20.31
CA LEU A 341 -11.19 9.24 -20.48
C LEU A 341 -10.11 8.42 -21.20
N TRP A 342 -9.15 9.02 -21.90
CA TRP A 342 -8.15 8.27 -22.70
C TRP A 342 -7.39 7.24 -21.86
N CYS A 343 -6.92 7.65 -20.68
CA CYS A 343 -6.18 6.81 -19.75
C CYS A 343 -7.06 5.70 -19.18
N PHE A 344 -8.36 5.95 -19.03
CA PHE A 344 -9.32 4.95 -18.59
C PHE A 344 -9.59 3.92 -19.70
N ARG A 345 -9.73 4.36 -20.97
CA ARG A 345 -9.86 3.47 -22.13
C ARG A 345 -8.69 2.50 -22.22
N GLU A 346 -7.47 3.02 -22.16
CA GLU A 346 -6.24 2.22 -22.21
C GLU A 346 -6.19 1.18 -21.07
N LYS A 347 -6.60 1.56 -19.85
CA LYS A 347 -6.69 0.63 -18.72
C LYS A 347 -7.64 -0.53 -19.02
N ILE A 348 -8.79 -0.26 -19.64
CA ILE A 348 -9.79 -1.28 -20.00
C ILE A 348 -9.25 -2.20 -21.10
N GLU A 349 -8.66 -1.64 -22.16
CA GLU A 349 -8.04 -2.40 -23.25
C GLU A 349 -6.97 -3.38 -22.74
N GLN A 350 -6.15 -2.95 -21.79
CA GLN A 350 -5.10 -3.78 -21.18
C GLN A 350 -5.60 -4.75 -20.11
N ASN A 351 -6.89 -4.74 -19.77
CA ASN A 351 -7.44 -5.46 -18.62
C ASN A 351 -6.68 -5.15 -17.32
N ALA A 352 -6.19 -3.92 -17.18
CA ALA A 352 -5.31 -3.55 -16.10
C ALA A 352 -6.11 -3.26 -14.83
N SER A 353 -5.59 -3.68 -13.68
CA SER A 353 -6.16 -3.37 -12.36
C SER A 353 -5.97 -1.89 -12.01
N SER A 354 -6.46 -1.48 -10.85
CA SER A 354 -6.22 -0.19 -10.20
C SER A 354 -4.74 0.08 -9.91
N ASP A 355 -3.87 -0.93 -9.97
CA ASP A 355 -2.41 -0.71 -9.93
C ASP A 355 -1.96 0.19 -11.09
N TYR A 356 -2.60 0.09 -12.26
CA TYR A 356 -2.38 0.97 -13.41
C TYR A 356 -2.55 2.44 -13.04
N CYS A 357 -3.61 2.79 -12.32
CA CYS A 357 -3.88 4.15 -11.88
C CYS A 357 -2.91 4.61 -10.78
N LYS A 358 -2.33 3.68 -10.04
CA LYS A 358 -1.48 3.96 -8.87
C LYS A 358 0.00 4.04 -9.21
N LYS A 359 0.40 3.73 -10.44
CA LYS A 359 1.78 3.80 -10.90
C LYS A 359 1.96 4.93 -11.90
N ARG A 360 3.10 5.60 -11.85
CA ARG A 360 3.46 6.67 -12.79
C ARG A 360 3.88 6.08 -14.13
N GLU A 361 3.64 6.82 -15.20
CA GLU A 361 3.89 6.35 -16.56
C GLU A 361 5.38 6.15 -16.88
N TYR A 362 6.25 7.07 -16.44
CA TYR A 362 7.64 7.12 -16.89
C TYR A 362 8.59 6.23 -16.06
N ASP A 363 8.27 5.93 -14.79
CA ASP A 363 9.12 5.12 -13.91
C ASP A 363 8.39 3.96 -13.22
N ASN A 364 7.10 3.78 -13.48
CA ASN A 364 6.25 2.73 -12.90
C ASN A 364 6.19 2.73 -11.35
N LYS A 365 6.64 3.80 -10.70
CA LYS A 365 6.61 3.91 -9.23
C LYS A 365 5.24 4.36 -8.74
N THR A 366 4.92 3.99 -7.50
CA THR A 366 3.64 4.35 -6.88
C THR A 366 3.49 5.87 -6.73
N ASN A 367 2.36 6.40 -7.21
CA ASN A 367 1.98 7.80 -7.03
C ASN A 367 1.13 8.00 -5.77
N LYS A 368 1.12 9.25 -5.25
CA LYS A 368 0.37 9.57 -4.02
C LYS A 368 -1.11 9.83 -4.27
N PHE A 369 -1.48 10.16 -5.51
CA PHE A 369 -2.81 10.61 -5.88
C PHE A 369 -3.82 9.47 -6.05
N GLY A 370 -3.34 8.25 -6.30
CA GLY A 370 -4.16 7.15 -6.81
C GLY A 370 -4.56 7.35 -8.27
N CYS A 371 -3.90 8.26 -8.99
CA CYS A 371 -4.14 8.55 -10.39
C CYS A 371 -2.82 8.86 -11.10
N ARG A 372 -2.55 8.14 -12.19
CA ARG A 372 -1.31 8.26 -12.97
C ARG A 372 -1.24 9.51 -13.83
N ASN A 373 -2.40 10.15 -14.06
CA ASN A 373 -2.53 11.28 -14.98
C ASN A 373 -2.65 12.64 -14.26
N ILE A 374 -2.37 12.69 -12.95
CA ILE A 374 -2.24 13.97 -12.24
C ILE A 374 -0.84 14.54 -12.47
N LYS A 375 -0.78 15.79 -12.92
CA LYS A 375 0.43 16.54 -13.24
C LYS A 375 0.69 17.63 -12.20
N PHE A 376 0.80 17.23 -10.93
CA PHE A 376 1.15 18.11 -9.82
C PHE A 376 2.46 17.68 -9.15
N TYR A 377 3.58 17.94 -9.85
CA TYR A 377 4.90 17.45 -9.50
C TYR A 377 5.39 17.90 -8.12
N GLU A 378 5.14 19.16 -7.74
CA GLU A 378 5.60 19.68 -6.45
C GLU A 378 4.98 18.92 -5.27
N LEU A 379 3.69 18.58 -5.38
CA LEU A 379 2.98 17.77 -4.39
C LEU A 379 3.40 16.29 -4.43
N GLU A 380 3.64 15.75 -5.62
CA GLU A 380 4.11 14.37 -5.83
C GLU A 380 5.50 14.15 -5.20
N TYR A 381 6.46 15.03 -5.48
CA TYR A 381 7.85 14.90 -5.03
C TYR A 381 8.16 15.59 -3.70
N GLY A 382 7.27 16.46 -3.22
CA GLY A 382 7.52 17.26 -2.02
C GLY A 382 8.65 18.26 -2.20
N GLU A 383 8.80 18.80 -3.41
CA GLU A 383 9.80 19.80 -3.79
C GLU A 383 9.08 21.02 -4.35
N TRP A 384 9.20 22.16 -3.69
CA TRP A 384 8.36 23.33 -3.92
C TRP A 384 9.23 24.53 -4.28
N ARG A 385 8.96 25.16 -5.43
CA ARG A 385 9.64 26.37 -5.90
C ARG A 385 8.66 27.45 -6.36
N ASN A 386 7.55 27.06 -6.97
CA ASN A 386 6.60 27.98 -7.61
C ASN A 386 5.36 28.32 -6.76
N TYR A 387 5.19 27.65 -5.62
CA TYR A 387 3.97 27.66 -4.81
C TYR A 387 4.20 28.20 -3.40
N GLY A 388 5.03 29.22 -3.30
CA GLY A 388 5.39 29.84 -2.03
C GLY A 388 6.56 30.79 -2.19
N TYR A 389 7.08 31.27 -1.06
CA TYR A 389 8.23 32.16 -1.01
C TYR A 389 9.00 31.99 0.30
N VAL A 390 10.23 32.50 0.35
CA VAL A 390 11.06 32.52 1.56
C VAL A 390 10.84 33.83 2.30
N ASP A 391 10.40 33.77 3.55
CA ASP A 391 10.51 34.87 4.51
C ASP A 391 11.97 34.89 5.00
N THR A 392 12.79 35.75 4.39
CA THR A 392 14.24 35.82 4.65
C THR A 392 14.56 36.36 6.05
N THR A 393 13.65 37.10 6.68
CA THR A 393 13.80 37.60 8.05
C THR A 393 13.63 36.48 9.06
N LYS A 394 12.63 35.61 8.85
CA LYS A 394 12.36 34.48 9.77
C LYS A 394 13.11 33.20 9.40
N GLY A 395 13.64 33.11 8.19
CA GLY A 395 14.24 31.88 7.66
C GLY A 395 13.20 30.78 7.50
N GLU A 396 12.01 31.11 6.99
CA GLU A 396 10.88 30.19 6.81
C GLU A 396 10.42 30.19 5.35
N TRP A 397 10.01 29.03 4.84
CA TRP A 397 9.23 28.94 3.61
C TRP A 397 7.75 29.09 3.93
N ILE A 398 7.05 29.95 3.20
CA ILE A 398 5.60 30.18 3.31
C ILE A 398 4.91 29.62 2.07
N PHE A 399 3.92 28.75 2.24
CA PHE A 399 3.18 28.16 1.13
C PHE A 399 2.06 29.08 0.62
N ASP A 400 1.92 29.19 -0.70
CA ASP A 400 0.81 29.89 -1.35
C ASP A 400 -0.36 28.91 -1.58
N TYR A 401 -1.19 28.73 -0.56
CA TYR A 401 -2.34 27.82 -0.65
C TYR A 401 -3.34 28.19 -1.74
N LYS A 402 -3.45 29.47 -2.10
CA LYS A 402 -4.36 29.88 -3.15
C LYS A 402 -3.92 29.26 -4.48
N LYS A 403 -2.65 29.47 -4.87
CA LYS A 403 -2.09 28.87 -6.09
C LYS A 403 -2.08 27.35 -6.05
N ILE A 404 -1.80 26.75 -4.88
CA ILE A 404 -1.79 25.29 -4.72
C ILE A 404 -3.20 24.71 -4.95
N ASN A 405 -4.23 25.34 -4.38
CA ASN A 405 -5.62 24.89 -4.57
C ASN A 405 -6.08 25.11 -6.01
N GLU A 406 -5.76 26.25 -6.62
CA GLU A 406 -6.05 26.53 -8.04
C GLU A 406 -5.44 25.45 -8.93
N LYS A 407 -4.16 25.09 -8.71
CA LYS A 407 -3.52 24.00 -9.46
C LYS A 407 -4.19 22.65 -9.22
N ALA A 408 -4.53 22.34 -7.97
CA ALA A 408 -5.19 21.07 -7.65
C ALA A 408 -6.56 20.94 -8.31
N GLU A 409 -7.36 22.01 -8.32
CA GLU A 409 -8.69 22.00 -8.95
C GLU A 409 -8.60 21.98 -10.48
N GLU A 410 -7.58 22.60 -11.09
CA GLU A 410 -7.28 22.45 -12.52
C GLU A 410 -7.07 20.98 -12.91
N GLU A 411 -6.23 20.26 -12.17
CA GLU A 411 -5.97 18.83 -12.38
C GLU A 411 -7.22 17.98 -12.14
N ILE A 412 -7.97 18.27 -11.06
CA ILE A 412 -9.23 17.58 -10.75
C ILE A 412 -10.24 17.76 -11.88
N ASN A 413 -10.39 18.98 -12.41
CA ASN A 413 -11.34 19.28 -13.47
C ASN A 413 -11.00 18.57 -14.78
N THR A 414 -9.72 18.37 -15.06
CA THR A 414 -9.27 17.60 -16.25
C THR A 414 -9.67 16.12 -16.15
N LEU A 415 -9.73 15.56 -14.94
CA LEU A 415 -9.94 14.13 -14.68
C LEU A 415 -11.35 13.80 -14.17
N LYS A 416 -12.24 14.80 -14.04
CA LYS A 416 -13.52 14.68 -13.33
C LYS A 416 -14.53 13.71 -13.94
N TYR A 417 -14.33 13.27 -15.19
CA TYR A 417 -15.21 12.29 -15.86
C TYR A 417 -14.68 10.86 -15.77
N CYS A 418 -13.43 10.64 -15.34
CA CYS A 418 -12.88 9.30 -15.17
C CYS A 418 -13.61 8.56 -14.02
N PRO A 419 -14.19 7.37 -14.27
CA PRO A 419 -14.95 6.62 -13.25
C PRO A 419 -14.14 6.16 -12.03
N PHE A 420 -12.81 6.13 -12.16
CA PHE A 420 -11.87 5.69 -11.14
C PHE A 420 -11.19 6.85 -10.42
N PHE A 421 -11.43 8.10 -10.83
CA PHE A 421 -10.77 9.26 -10.25
C PHE A 421 -11.44 9.72 -8.96
N GLU A 422 -10.64 9.85 -7.89
CA GLU A 422 -11.13 10.27 -6.57
C GLU A 422 -10.61 11.68 -6.22
N ALA A 423 -11.33 12.73 -6.64
CA ALA A 423 -10.98 14.13 -6.36
C ALA A 423 -10.69 14.40 -4.87
N LYS A 424 -11.42 13.73 -3.97
CA LYS A 424 -11.24 13.84 -2.52
C LYS A 424 -9.83 13.45 -2.06
N LYS A 425 -9.18 12.47 -2.70
CA LYS A 425 -7.80 12.06 -2.36
C LYS A 425 -6.82 13.21 -2.59
N VAL A 426 -6.92 13.89 -3.73
CA VAL A 426 -6.10 15.06 -4.07
C VAL A 426 -6.31 16.21 -3.09
N ARG A 427 -7.57 16.60 -2.86
CA ARG A 427 -7.91 17.65 -1.89
C ARG A 427 -7.39 17.34 -0.48
N ASN A 428 -7.44 16.07 -0.06
CA ASN A 428 -6.90 15.65 1.22
C ASN A 428 -5.37 15.70 1.29
N LEU A 429 -4.66 15.51 0.18
CA LEU A 429 -3.21 15.71 0.12
C LEU A 429 -2.85 17.18 0.26
N VAL A 430 -3.57 18.06 -0.44
CA VAL A 430 -3.38 19.52 -0.32
C VAL A 430 -3.62 20.00 1.11
N LYS A 431 -4.67 19.51 1.78
CA LYS A 431 -4.95 19.82 3.20
C LYS A 431 -3.85 19.39 4.18
N LYS A 432 -2.94 18.48 3.79
CA LYS A 432 -1.83 18.03 4.64
C LYS A 432 -0.57 18.87 4.46
N ILE A 433 -0.54 19.79 3.50
CA ILE A 433 0.57 20.72 3.32
C ILE A 433 0.54 21.68 4.53
N PRO A 434 1.66 21.90 5.21
CA PRO A 434 1.77 22.85 6.32
C PRO A 434 1.81 24.29 5.81
N GLU A 435 1.42 25.27 6.64
CA GLU A 435 1.35 26.66 6.17
C GLU A 435 2.72 27.27 5.93
N LYS A 436 3.68 26.83 6.75
CA LYS A 436 5.06 27.23 6.69
C LYS A 436 5.97 26.10 7.15
N ILE A 437 7.22 26.17 6.74
CA ILE A 437 8.28 25.28 7.21
C ILE A 437 9.53 26.09 7.52
N ASN A 438 10.16 25.76 8.64
CA ASN A 438 11.49 26.22 9.00
C ASN A 438 12.43 25.01 9.05
N PRO A 439 13.31 24.78 8.04
CA PRO A 439 14.25 23.65 8.04
C PRO A 439 15.16 23.54 9.27
N LYS A 440 15.29 24.60 10.08
CA LYS A 440 15.97 24.57 11.38
C LYS A 440 15.22 23.78 12.44
N ASN A 441 13.89 23.87 12.42
CA ASN A 441 12.98 23.27 13.42
C ASN A 441 12.29 22.01 12.88
N ASP A 442 11.96 22.03 11.59
CA ASP A 442 11.24 20.97 10.88
C ASP A 442 12.22 19.96 10.30
N LYS A 443 12.50 18.92 11.11
CA LYS A 443 13.41 17.84 10.73
C LYS A 443 13.02 17.21 9.39
N ASN A 444 14.02 16.89 8.58
CA ASN A 444 13.90 16.33 7.23
C ASN A 444 13.37 17.29 6.15
N TRP A 445 13.40 18.61 6.39
CA TRP A 445 13.21 19.60 5.34
C TRP A 445 14.52 20.32 5.05
N ALA A 446 14.66 20.77 3.80
CA ALA A 446 15.81 21.51 3.32
C ALA A 446 15.36 22.67 2.45
N PHE A 447 15.97 23.84 2.59
CA PHE A 447 15.86 24.88 1.57
C PHE A 447 16.55 24.45 0.28
N ILE A 448 16.11 25.01 -0.84
CA ILE A 448 16.75 24.87 -2.15
C ILE A 448 17.32 26.24 -2.51
N SER A 449 18.63 26.36 -2.71
CA SER A 449 19.25 27.59 -3.21
C SER A 449 19.16 27.73 -4.72
N ASN A 450 19.44 28.91 -5.25
CA ASN A 450 19.42 29.23 -6.69
C ASN A 450 20.38 28.37 -7.55
N ASP A 451 21.41 27.80 -6.94
CA ASP A 451 22.31 26.81 -7.52
C ASP A 451 21.84 25.35 -7.33
N TYR A 452 20.59 25.17 -6.87
CA TYR A 452 19.92 23.90 -6.61
C TYR A 452 20.49 23.06 -5.47
N ASN A 453 21.39 23.61 -4.64
CA ASN A 453 21.84 22.94 -3.44
C ASN A 453 20.72 22.85 -2.38
N LYS A 454 20.63 21.70 -1.71
CA LYS A 454 19.64 21.47 -0.65
C LYS A 454 20.28 21.70 0.71
N TRP A 455 19.80 22.66 1.48
CA TRP A 455 20.36 23.05 2.78
C TRP A 455 19.43 22.66 3.92
N PHE A 456 19.88 21.76 4.79
CA PHE A 456 19.12 21.28 5.95
C PHE A 456 19.89 21.50 7.25
N TRP A 457 19.18 21.52 8.37
CA TRP A 457 19.79 21.73 9.68
C TRP A 457 20.24 20.42 10.32
N TYR A 458 21.50 20.35 10.73
CA TYR A 458 22.11 19.16 11.35
C TYR A 458 23.17 19.54 12.38
N LYS A 459 23.17 18.89 13.56
CA LYS A 459 24.13 19.11 14.66
C LYS A 459 24.44 20.60 14.94
N ASN A 460 23.41 21.45 14.93
CA ASN A 460 23.48 22.89 15.17
C ASN A 460 24.15 23.73 14.06
N GLY A 461 24.24 23.19 12.84
CA GLY A 461 24.70 23.93 11.67
C GLY A 461 23.88 23.61 10.42
N TRP A 462 24.11 24.40 9.38
CA TRP A 462 23.59 24.11 8.05
C TRP A 462 24.49 23.12 7.35
N LEU A 463 23.88 22.15 6.68
CA LEU A 463 24.57 21.17 5.86
C LEU A 463 23.90 21.10 4.50
N SER A 464 24.69 21.16 3.44
CA SER A 464 24.21 20.97 2.08
C SER A 464 24.14 19.48 1.73
N SER A 465 23.37 19.12 0.71
CA SER A 465 23.34 17.77 0.12
C SER A 465 24.71 17.26 -0.35
N PHE A 466 25.70 18.15 -0.51
CA PHE A 466 27.07 17.83 -0.91
C PHE A 466 28.08 17.96 0.23
N GLY A 467 27.61 18.00 1.48
CA GLY A 467 28.47 18.07 2.66
C GLY A 467 29.05 19.46 2.97
N LYS A 468 28.65 20.52 2.23
CA LYS A 468 29.13 21.88 2.47
C LYS A 468 28.45 22.48 3.70
N THR A 469 29.21 23.21 4.52
CA THR A 469 28.71 23.80 5.78
C THR A 469 28.58 25.33 5.75
N ASN A 470 29.22 26.00 4.79
CA ASN A 470 29.12 27.45 4.61
C ASN A 470 27.76 27.83 3.99
N PHE A 471 26.75 28.03 4.83
CA PHE A 471 25.41 28.41 4.39
C PHE A 471 25.43 29.76 3.67
N PRO A 472 24.89 29.86 2.45
CA PRO A 472 24.98 31.09 1.63
C PRO A 472 23.96 32.16 2.04
N GLY A 473 23.15 31.92 3.09
CA GLY A 473 22.13 32.85 3.57
C GLY A 473 20.75 32.61 2.94
N PHE A 474 19.71 33.20 3.54
CA PHE A 474 18.33 32.98 3.09
C PHE A 474 17.97 33.71 1.79
N SER A 475 18.69 34.77 1.43
CA SER A 475 18.40 35.59 0.24
C SER A 475 18.56 34.86 -1.09
N VAL A 476 19.33 33.77 -1.12
CA VAL A 476 19.53 32.95 -2.33
C VAL A 476 18.66 31.70 -2.35
N MET A 477 17.76 31.54 -1.38
CA MET A 477 16.85 30.40 -1.30
C MET A 477 15.63 30.63 -2.20
N ILE A 478 15.34 29.65 -3.06
CA ILE A 478 14.28 29.70 -4.09
C ILE A 478 13.20 28.64 -3.88
N GLY A 479 13.35 27.77 -2.88
CA GLY A 479 12.44 26.64 -2.70
C GLY A 479 12.67 25.85 -1.42
N ILE A 480 11.88 24.79 -1.28
CA ILE A 480 11.98 23.87 -0.15
C ILE A 480 11.70 22.42 -0.57
N LYS A 481 12.40 21.47 0.03
CA LYS A 481 12.27 20.04 -0.26
C LYS A 481 12.21 19.23 1.02
N LYS A 482 11.33 18.22 1.04
CA LYS A 482 11.38 17.16 2.05
C LYS A 482 12.43 16.11 1.68
N LEU A 483 13.42 15.90 2.54
CA LEU A 483 14.52 14.97 2.32
C LEU A 483 14.17 13.54 2.74
N SER A 484 14.70 12.58 1.98
CA SER A 484 14.77 11.18 2.39
C SER A 484 15.89 10.96 3.40
N LYS A 485 15.79 9.88 4.20
CA LYS A 485 16.87 9.48 5.12
C LYS A 485 18.19 9.23 4.39
N LYS A 486 18.12 8.68 3.17
CA LYS A 486 19.28 8.41 2.32
C LYS A 486 19.99 9.71 1.96
N GLU A 487 19.27 10.71 1.46
CA GLU A 487 19.83 12.04 1.14
C GLU A 487 20.52 12.68 2.35
N VAL A 488 19.90 12.59 3.54
CA VAL A 488 20.50 13.12 4.78
C VAL A 488 21.79 12.36 5.13
N ASN A 489 21.77 11.03 5.08
CA ASN A 489 22.93 10.21 5.42
C ASN A 489 24.10 10.42 4.45
N ASP A 490 23.82 10.49 3.15
CA ASP A 490 24.84 10.70 2.12
C ASP A 490 25.52 12.07 2.28
N ALA A 491 24.73 13.12 2.57
CA ALA A 491 25.27 14.45 2.87
C ALA A 491 26.19 14.48 4.09
N ILE A 492 25.84 13.73 5.15
CA ILE A 492 26.68 13.61 6.34
C ILE A 492 28.02 12.95 6.00
N LYS A 493 28.02 11.88 5.19
CA LYS A 493 29.27 11.20 4.75
C LYS A 493 30.19 12.13 3.98
N PHE A 494 29.66 12.93 3.05
CA PHE A 494 30.45 13.90 2.30
C PHE A 494 31.12 14.93 3.22
N SER A 495 30.43 15.34 4.29
CA SER A 495 30.93 16.35 5.21
C SER A 495 32.07 15.88 6.12
N THR A 496 32.15 14.58 6.40
CA THR A 496 33.15 14.00 7.31
C THR A 496 34.47 13.63 6.63
N GLY A 497 34.56 13.72 5.30
CA GLY A 497 35.84 13.70 4.56
C GLY A 497 36.68 12.41 4.61
N ASP A 498 36.19 11.30 5.17
CA ASP A 498 37.01 10.11 5.40
C ASP A 498 36.67 8.95 4.45
N ASN A 499 37.58 8.64 3.54
CA ASN A 499 37.60 7.42 2.71
C ASN A 499 38.46 6.30 3.32
N SER A 500 38.95 6.48 4.56
CA SER A 500 39.84 5.56 5.27
C SER A 500 39.32 5.18 6.66
N ILE A 501 38.15 4.55 6.70
CA ILE A 501 37.63 3.99 7.95
C ILE A 501 38.41 2.71 8.27
N LYS A 502 39.28 2.77 9.29
CA LYS A 502 39.69 1.59 10.05
C LYS A 502 38.45 0.98 10.66
N ILE A 503 38.06 -0.20 10.18
CA ILE A 503 36.96 -0.96 10.73
C ILE A 503 37.34 -1.38 12.16
N SER A 504 36.83 -0.68 13.17
CA SER A 504 36.85 -1.15 14.54
C SER A 504 35.68 -2.11 14.73
N TYR A 505 35.93 -3.40 14.45
CA TYR A 505 34.95 -4.50 14.51
C TYR A 505 34.28 -4.68 15.88
N ARG A 506 34.72 -3.98 16.93
CA ARG A 506 34.25 -4.18 18.31
C ARG A 506 33.10 -3.27 18.75
N GLU A 507 32.67 -2.30 17.95
CA GLU A 507 31.60 -1.38 18.36
C GLU A 507 30.27 -1.57 17.60
N ILE A 508 30.27 -2.34 16.51
CA ILE A 508 29.13 -2.52 15.59
C ILE A 508 27.99 -3.38 16.21
N TYR A 509 28.28 -4.13 17.28
CA TYR A 509 27.28 -4.88 18.06
C TYR A 509 27.43 -4.70 19.57
N LYS A 510 27.96 -3.57 20.04
CA LYS A 510 27.60 -3.10 21.38
C LYS A 510 26.16 -2.62 21.29
N LYS A 511 25.24 -3.57 21.53
CA LYS A 511 23.88 -3.38 22.00
C LYS A 511 23.58 -1.91 22.35
N ASP A 512 22.85 -1.22 21.49
CA ASP A 512 21.56 -0.81 22.03
C ASP A 512 20.85 -2.11 22.34
N LYS A 513 20.73 -2.39 23.65
CA LYS A 513 20.04 -3.58 24.14
C LYS A 513 18.78 -3.75 23.29
N PRO A 514 18.48 -4.96 22.77
CA PRO A 514 17.29 -5.22 21.97
C PRO A 514 16.15 -4.50 22.65
N LYS A 515 15.45 -3.60 21.92
CA LYS A 515 14.46 -2.67 22.47
C LYS A 515 13.81 -3.34 23.65
N SER A 516 14.23 -2.96 24.85
CA SER A 516 13.86 -3.73 26.01
C SER A 516 12.37 -3.45 26.16
N GLY A 517 11.54 -4.41 25.75
CA GLY A 517 10.10 -4.23 25.63
C GLY A 517 9.49 -4.31 27.01
N CYS A 518 8.50 -3.47 27.31
CA CYS A 518 7.67 -3.75 28.48
C CYS A 518 6.72 -4.89 28.12
N PHE A 519 7.20 -6.15 28.12
CA PHE A 519 6.45 -7.34 27.69
C PHE A 519 5.04 -7.41 28.29
N ILE A 520 4.92 -7.19 29.60
CA ILE A 520 3.61 -7.18 30.30
C ILE A 520 2.77 -5.97 29.86
N ALA A 521 3.34 -4.77 29.77
CA ALA A 521 2.58 -3.59 29.37
C ALA A 521 2.14 -3.67 27.90
N THR A 522 2.98 -4.20 27.02
CA THR A 522 2.65 -4.44 25.61
C THR A 522 1.59 -5.53 25.45
N ALA A 523 1.64 -6.60 26.26
CA ALA A 523 0.59 -7.61 26.29
C ALA A 523 -0.76 -7.04 26.75
N VAL A 524 -0.73 -6.09 27.68
CA VAL A 524 -1.92 -5.53 28.32
C VAL A 524 -2.54 -4.36 27.55
N TYR A 525 -1.72 -3.51 26.96
CA TYR A 525 -2.17 -2.37 26.13
C TYR A 525 -2.28 -2.72 24.65
N GLY A 526 -1.82 -3.90 24.23
CA GLY A 526 -1.98 -4.45 22.87
C GLY A 526 -1.07 -3.83 21.82
N ASP A 527 -0.41 -2.72 22.12
CA ASP A 527 0.51 -2.04 21.22
C ASP A 527 1.79 -1.64 21.96
N SER A 528 2.92 -1.91 21.33
CA SER A 528 4.25 -1.54 21.82
C SER A 528 4.46 -0.01 21.78
N GLU A 529 3.66 0.72 21.00
CA GLU A 529 3.70 2.16 20.86
C GLU A 529 2.56 2.89 21.60
N ALA A 530 1.77 2.15 22.38
CA ALA A 530 0.75 2.73 23.25
C ALA A 530 1.36 3.76 24.22
N TYR A 531 0.59 4.81 24.48
CA TYR A 531 1.00 5.93 25.33
C TYR A 531 1.51 5.50 26.71
N GLN A 532 0.80 4.59 27.37
CA GLN A 532 1.14 4.04 28.68
C GLN A 532 2.45 3.24 28.63
N VAL A 533 2.69 2.51 27.54
CA VAL A 533 3.92 1.74 27.33
C VAL A 533 5.12 2.68 27.13
N LYS A 534 4.92 3.80 26.41
CA LYS A 534 5.95 4.85 26.26
C LYS A 534 6.31 5.48 27.60
N ILE A 535 5.34 5.81 28.44
CA ILE A 535 5.60 6.36 29.79
C ILE A 535 6.37 5.37 30.66
N LEU A 536 5.96 4.10 30.69
CA LEU A 536 6.65 3.09 31.50
C LEU A 536 8.08 2.83 31.00
N ARG A 537 8.33 2.96 29.69
CA ARG A 537 9.68 2.92 29.11
C ARG A 537 10.52 4.11 29.54
N ILE A 538 9.97 5.32 29.47
CA ILE A 538 10.64 6.56 29.92
C ILE A 538 11.00 6.46 31.40
N PHE A 539 10.07 6.04 32.26
CA PHE A 539 10.31 5.85 33.70
C PHE A 539 11.40 4.81 33.97
N ARG A 540 11.37 3.68 33.25
CA ARG A 540 12.42 2.66 33.35
C ARG A 540 13.79 3.24 32.98
N ASP A 541 13.87 3.93 31.85
CA ASP A 541 15.14 4.38 31.29
C ASP A 541 15.72 5.58 32.04
N ASN A 542 14.87 6.49 32.50
CA ASN A 542 15.28 7.74 33.15
C ASN A 542 15.37 7.65 34.68
N TYR A 543 14.68 6.68 35.32
CA TYR A 543 14.63 6.57 36.79
C TYR A 543 15.09 5.19 37.28
N LEU A 544 14.48 4.08 36.85
CA LEU A 544 14.85 2.75 37.36
C LEU A 544 16.28 2.35 36.97
N LYS A 545 16.71 2.70 35.75
CA LYS A 545 18.05 2.36 35.24
C LYS A 545 19.18 3.13 35.95
N LYS A 546 18.88 4.23 36.66
CA LYS A 546 19.87 5.05 37.36
C LYS A 546 20.25 4.51 38.75
N ASN A 547 19.40 3.69 39.38
CA ASN A 547 19.62 3.16 40.73
C ASN A 547 19.86 1.64 40.74
N ILE A 548 20.66 1.16 41.70
CA ILE A 548 21.08 -0.26 41.82
C ILE A 548 19.86 -1.19 41.94
N PHE A 549 18.90 -0.87 42.82
CA PHE A 549 17.67 -1.63 42.99
C PHE A 549 16.78 -1.64 41.74
N GLY A 550 16.75 -0.53 40.99
CA GLY A 550 16.01 -0.46 39.73
C GLY A 550 16.65 -1.30 38.62
N LYS A 551 17.99 -1.37 38.55
CA LYS A 551 18.71 -2.28 37.66
C LYS A 551 18.43 -3.76 37.97
N LEU A 552 18.39 -4.13 39.26
CA LEU A 552 18.02 -5.48 39.70
C LEU A 552 16.57 -5.82 39.32
N PHE A 553 15.62 -4.91 39.56
CA PHE A 553 14.22 -5.06 39.16
C PHE A 553 14.07 -5.26 37.65
N ILE A 554 14.74 -4.43 36.84
CA ILE A 554 14.73 -4.54 35.38
C ILE A 554 15.25 -5.91 34.94
N ASN A 555 16.31 -6.43 35.56
CA ASN A 555 16.87 -7.72 35.20
C ASN A 555 15.91 -8.88 35.52
N ALA A 556 15.32 -8.88 36.72
CA ALA A 556 14.31 -9.86 37.12
C ALA A 556 13.08 -9.80 36.20
N TYR A 557 12.62 -8.59 35.85
CA TYR A 557 11.53 -8.36 34.92
C TYR A 557 11.82 -8.99 33.55
N TYR A 558 12.99 -8.73 32.96
CA TYR A 558 13.32 -9.27 31.63
C TYR A 558 13.50 -10.78 31.59
N LYS A 559 13.92 -11.38 32.70
CA LYS A 559 14.07 -12.84 32.82
C LYS A 559 12.71 -13.55 32.94
N THR A 560 11.73 -12.93 33.57
CA THR A 560 10.45 -13.59 33.94
C THR A 560 9.25 -13.13 33.10
N SER A 561 9.27 -11.90 32.59
CA SER A 561 8.10 -11.29 31.93
C SER A 561 7.70 -11.86 30.57
N PRO A 562 8.56 -12.42 29.70
CA PRO A 562 8.12 -12.94 28.40
C PRO A 562 7.10 -14.09 28.47
N PRO A 563 7.31 -15.19 29.23
CA PRO A 563 6.31 -16.25 29.36
C PRO A 563 5.05 -15.77 30.08
N ILE A 564 5.20 -14.89 31.09
CA ILE A 564 4.08 -14.27 31.80
C ILE A 564 3.24 -13.40 30.86
N ALA A 565 3.85 -12.66 29.94
CA ALA A 565 3.15 -11.83 28.96
C ALA A 565 2.35 -12.67 27.95
N VAL A 566 2.89 -13.81 27.51
CA VAL A 566 2.18 -14.78 26.66
C VAL A 566 0.96 -15.35 27.41
N PHE A 567 1.11 -15.67 28.70
CA PHE A 567 0.02 -16.15 29.55
C PHE A 567 -1.05 -15.08 29.79
N ILE A 568 -0.66 -13.84 30.11
CA ILE A 568 -1.57 -12.71 30.31
C ILE A 568 -2.40 -12.46 29.05
N LYS A 569 -1.77 -12.48 27.85
CA LYS A 569 -2.47 -12.27 26.57
C LYS A 569 -3.58 -13.31 26.32
N ARG A 570 -3.45 -14.52 26.88
CA ARG A 570 -4.46 -15.59 26.80
C ARG A 570 -5.60 -15.42 27.82
N CYS A 571 -5.40 -14.66 28.90
CA CYS A 571 -6.40 -14.44 29.96
C CYS A 571 -6.85 -12.97 30.08
N LYS A 572 -8.07 -12.67 29.57
CA LYS A 572 -8.63 -11.31 29.53
C LYS A 572 -8.93 -10.70 30.90
N ILE A 573 -9.30 -11.51 31.89
CA ILE A 573 -9.57 -11.04 33.26
C ILE A 573 -8.28 -10.51 33.88
N LEU A 574 -7.21 -11.32 33.81
CA LEU A 574 -5.88 -10.96 34.30
C LEU A 574 -5.30 -9.76 33.53
N THR A 575 -5.50 -9.72 32.21
CA THR A 575 -5.11 -8.56 31.38
C THR A 575 -5.73 -7.26 31.87
N ASN A 576 -7.05 -7.23 32.13
CA ASN A 576 -7.74 -6.02 32.58
C ASN A 576 -7.35 -5.61 34.00
N LEU A 577 -7.13 -6.58 34.90
CA LEU A 577 -6.65 -6.31 36.25
C LEU A 577 -5.27 -5.65 36.22
N ILE A 578 -4.33 -6.22 35.44
CA ILE A 578 -2.99 -5.66 35.29
C ILE A 578 -3.04 -4.30 34.56
N LYS A 579 -3.98 -4.10 33.63
CA LYS A 579 -4.21 -2.82 32.94
C LYS A 579 -4.57 -1.70 33.90
N ASN A 580 -5.40 -2.00 34.88
CA ASN A 580 -5.82 -1.04 35.90
C ASN A 580 -4.66 -0.69 36.83
N ILE A 581 -3.89 -1.69 37.28
CA ILE A 581 -2.71 -1.49 38.11
C ILE A 581 -1.66 -0.64 37.38
N LEU A 582 -1.30 -1.01 36.15
CA LEU A 582 -0.36 -0.23 35.33
C LEU A 582 -0.90 1.17 35.02
N GLY A 583 -2.21 1.32 34.86
CA GLY A 583 -2.87 2.61 34.68
C GLY A 583 -2.70 3.54 35.89
N MET A 584 -2.79 3.01 37.11
CA MET A 584 -2.51 3.77 38.33
C MET A 584 -1.03 4.16 38.42
N VAL A 585 -0.12 3.24 38.11
CA VAL A 585 1.33 3.52 38.09
C VAL A 585 1.66 4.64 37.10
N VAL A 586 1.09 4.59 35.89
CA VAL A 586 1.26 5.65 34.87
C VAL A 586 0.74 7.00 35.37
N LYS A 587 -0.41 7.05 36.06
CA LYS A 587 -0.93 8.29 36.65
C LYS A 587 0.01 8.85 37.72
N ILE A 588 0.61 8.00 38.56
CA ILE A 588 1.55 8.41 39.61
C ILE A 588 2.85 8.96 38.99
N ILE A 589 3.40 8.29 37.97
CA ILE A 589 4.60 8.73 37.26
C ILE A 589 4.37 10.14 36.68
N LYS A 590 3.26 10.34 35.97
CA LYS A 590 2.91 11.66 35.40
C LYS A 590 2.66 12.74 36.43
N LYS A 591 2.06 12.41 37.59
CA LYS A 591 1.77 13.41 38.64
C LYS A 591 3.03 13.90 39.35
N ARG A 592 4.11 13.12 39.31
CA ARG A 592 5.38 13.42 39.99
C ARG A 592 6.49 13.88 39.04
N ASP A 593 6.19 14.12 37.76
CA ASP A 593 7.16 14.38 36.68
C ASP A 593 8.37 13.41 36.72
N LEU A 594 8.05 12.13 36.90
CA LEU A 594 8.98 10.99 36.82
C LEU A 594 8.94 10.32 35.43
#